data_AF-A0A975NRF0-F1
#
_entry.id   AF-A0A975NRF0-F1
#
_cell.length_a   1.000
_cell.length_b   1.000
_cell.length_c   1.000
_cell.angle_alpha   90.00
_cell.angle_beta   90.00
_cell.angle_gamma   90.00
#
_symmetry.space_group_name_H-M   'P 1'
#
loop_
_entity.id
_entity.type
_entity.pdbx_description
1 polymer ?
#
loop_
_entity_poly.entity_id
_entity_poly.type
_entity_poly.pdbx_seq_one_letter_code
_entity_poly.pdbx_strand_id
1 'polypeptide(L)'
;MFTTFRGGQSGAWRIVSIAPVKGESLRAVPSLSVVHSEAVALPLLPSQTSWRLAGVASHLRYVERPEKTQLEAAQAGLGRPEASCAALIPIRKSAAWWELTQEERRRIFEEQSHHIAASLQYLPMIARQLYHCRDLGEPFDFLAWFEYAPQNALFFEDLVKVLRATEEWTYVEREVDVRLVREI
;
A
#
# COMPACT_ATOMS: atom_id res chain seq x y z
N MET A 1 -2.81 13.98 10.87
CA MET A 1 -2.77 12.57 11.28
C MET A 1 -1.86 11.70 10.38
N PHE A 2 -0.81 11.14 10.97
CA PHE A 2 0.07 10.13 10.40
C PHE A 2 -0.43 8.72 10.71
N THR A 3 -0.13 7.78 9.84
CA THR A 3 -0.31 6.33 10.09
C THR A 3 1.04 5.67 10.10
N THR A 4 1.35 4.97 11.18
CA THR A 4 2.62 4.27 11.40
C THR A 4 2.39 2.77 11.38
N PHE A 5 3.14 2.09 10.51
CA PHE A 5 3.25 0.64 10.43
C PHE A 5 4.53 0.21 11.15
N ARG A 6 4.38 -0.55 12.24
CA ARG A 6 5.49 -1.03 13.05
C ARG A 6 5.54 -2.55 12.99
N GLY A 7 6.54 -3.08 12.29
CA GLY A 7 6.88 -4.48 12.36
C GLY A 7 7.66 -4.79 13.64
N GLY A 8 7.27 -5.80 14.39
CA GLY A 8 7.89 -6.15 15.67
C GLY A 8 7.34 -7.42 16.28
N GLN A 9 7.42 -7.53 17.61
CA GLN A 9 7.03 -8.72 18.37
C GLN A 9 5.55 -8.76 18.77
N SER A 10 4.81 -7.66 18.55
CA SER A 10 3.40 -7.56 18.88
C SER A 10 2.67 -6.59 17.95
N GLY A 11 1.37 -6.82 17.78
CA GLY A 11 0.49 -5.99 16.95
C GLY A 11 -0.80 -6.73 16.63
N ALA A 12 -1.83 -6.01 16.15
CA ALA A 12 -3.12 -6.60 15.82
C ALA A 12 -3.09 -7.56 14.62
N TRP A 13 -1.99 -7.57 13.87
CA TRP A 13 -1.81 -8.38 12.68
C TRP A 13 -0.60 -9.28 12.81
N ARG A 14 -0.80 -10.58 12.59
CA ARG A 14 0.28 -11.55 12.41
C ARG A 14 0.77 -11.52 10.97
N ILE A 15 2.08 -11.44 10.80
CA ILE A 15 2.71 -11.48 9.47
C ILE A 15 2.78 -12.94 9.01
N VAL A 16 2.23 -13.20 7.82
CA VAL A 16 2.28 -14.50 7.15
C VAL A 16 3.54 -14.60 6.30
N SER A 17 3.89 -13.54 5.58
CA SER A 17 5.10 -13.48 4.76
C SER A 17 5.58 -12.04 4.56
N ILE A 18 6.89 -11.91 4.33
CA ILE A 18 7.56 -10.70 3.85
C ILE A 18 8.41 -11.14 2.67
N ALA A 19 8.02 -10.78 1.46
CA ALA A 19 8.71 -11.17 0.24
C ALA A 19 9.33 -9.94 -0.45
N PRO A 20 10.62 -9.97 -0.82
CA PRO A 20 11.16 -8.97 -1.74
C PRO A 20 10.52 -9.16 -3.12
N VAL A 21 9.97 -8.08 -3.68
CA VAL A 21 9.47 -8.07 -5.07
C VAL A 21 10.50 -7.36 -5.95
N LYS A 22 10.96 -6.17 -5.52
CA LYS A 22 12.04 -5.43 -6.18
C LYS A 22 12.90 -4.72 -5.14
N GLY A 23 14.21 -4.78 -5.29
CA GLY A 23 15.16 -4.14 -4.37
C GLY A 23 15.22 -4.80 -2.99
N GLU A 24 15.68 -4.04 -2.00
CA GLU A 24 15.90 -4.54 -0.64
C GLU A 24 14.58 -4.79 0.12
N SER A 25 14.45 -5.97 0.73
CA SER A 25 13.29 -6.34 1.55
C SER A 25 13.21 -5.59 2.89
N LEU A 26 12.16 -5.88 3.66
CA LEU A 26 12.06 -5.53 5.08
C LEU A 26 12.57 -6.69 5.94
N ARG A 27 12.96 -6.38 7.18
CA ARG A 27 13.37 -7.40 8.14
C ARG A 27 12.19 -8.27 8.55
N ALA A 28 12.42 -9.59 8.65
CA ALA A 28 11.47 -10.55 9.17
C ALA A 28 11.12 -10.26 10.64
N VAL A 29 9.82 -10.11 10.92
CA VAL A 29 9.23 -9.89 12.25
C VAL A 29 7.89 -10.60 12.30
N PRO A 30 7.42 -11.07 13.48
CA PRO A 30 6.22 -11.89 13.56
C PRO A 30 4.91 -11.11 13.46
N SER A 31 4.89 -9.84 13.84
CA SER A 31 3.66 -9.05 13.97
C SER A 31 3.80 -7.64 13.42
N LEU A 32 2.67 -7.06 13.03
CA LEU A 32 2.53 -5.69 12.56
C LEU A 32 1.50 -4.96 13.43
N SER A 33 1.89 -3.79 13.93
CA SER A 33 1.00 -2.82 14.57
C SER A 33 0.77 -1.63 13.64
N VAL A 34 -0.48 -1.19 13.52
CA VAL A 34 -0.87 0.01 12.75
C VAL A 34 -1.42 1.03 13.74
N VAL A 35 -0.79 2.19 13.81
CA VAL A 35 -1.12 3.24 14.79
C VAL A 35 -1.35 4.56 14.08
N HIS A 36 -2.41 5.27 14.46
CA HIS A 36 -2.70 6.61 13.99
C HIS A 36 -2.32 7.65 15.05
N SER A 37 -1.61 8.71 14.66
CA SER A 37 -1.06 9.71 15.59
C SER A 37 -0.97 11.08 14.93
N GLU A 38 -0.99 12.17 15.71
CA GLU A 38 -0.75 13.52 15.19
C GLU A 38 0.73 13.83 14.93
N ALA A 39 1.63 13.05 15.51
CA ALA A 39 3.06 13.15 15.29
C ALA A 39 3.64 11.82 14.84
N VAL A 40 4.66 11.88 13.99
CA VAL A 40 5.54 10.73 13.73
C VAL A 40 6.47 10.62 14.94
N ALA A 41 6.41 9.49 15.64
CA ALA A 41 7.36 9.21 16.71
C ALA A 41 8.79 9.22 16.14
N LEU A 42 9.77 9.61 16.96
CA LEU A 42 11.19 9.63 16.57
C LEU A 42 11.59 8.32 15.87
N PRO A 43 12.57 8.36 14.95
CA PRO A 43 13.05 7.17 14.27
C PRO A 43 13.38 6.09 15.31
N LEU A 44 12.93 4.86 15.08
CA LEU A 44 13.43 3.76 15.87
C LEU A 44 14.94 3.72 15.65
N LEU A 45 15.71 3.70 16.73
CA LEU A 45 17.12 3.33 16.66
C LEU A 45 17.23 2.01 15.88
N PRO A 46 18.28 1.82 15.06
CA PRO A 46 18.47 0.59 14.30
C PRO A 46 18.23 -0.63 15.19
N SER A 47 17.19 -1.37 14.88
CA SER A 47 16.73 -2.49 15.70
C SER A 47 16.87 -3.77 14.90
N GLN A 48 17.42 -4.79 15.55
CA GLN A 48 17.48 -6.13 14.95
C GLN A 48 16.14 -6.86 15.00
N THR A 49 15.14 -6.31 15.68
CA THR A 49 13.87 -6.99 15.98
C THR A 49 12.64 -6.18 15.58
N SER A 50 12.84 -5.01 14.96
CA SER A 50 11.73 -4.14 14.53
C SER A 50 12.09 -3.20 13.39
N TRP A 51 11.06 -2.70 12.71
CA TRP A 51 11.14 -1.62 11.73
C TRP A 51 9.90 -0.73 11.82
N ARG A 52 10.01 0.49 11.29
CA ARG A 52 8.92 1.49 11.25
C ARG A 52 8.82 2.07 9.85
N LEU A 53 7.60 2.20 9.35
CA LEU A 53 7.24 3.01 8.19
C LEU A 53 6.12 3.95 8.61
N ALA A 54 6.15 5.22 8.22
CA ALA A 54 5.02 6.13 8.40
C ALA A 54 4.60 6.75 7.08
N GLY A 55 3.31 7.05 6.96
CA GLY A 55 2.78 7.81 5.85
C GLY A 55 1.56 8.62 6.25
N VAL A 56 1.09 9.46 5.33
CA VAL A 56 -0.08 10.33 5.51
C VAL A 56 -1.11 10.03 4.43
N ALA A 57 -2.38 9.86 4.84
CA ALA A 57 -3.48 9.85 3.89
C ALA A 57 -3.61 11.27 3.32
N SER A 58 -3.36 11.42 2.02
CA SER A 58 -3.29 12.72 1.35
C SER A 58 -4.49 12.96 0.44
N HIS A 59 -4.53 14.13 -0.19
CA HIS A 59 -5.51 14.43 -1.23
C HIS A 59 -5.23 13.64 -2.51
N LEU A 60 -6.26 13.49 -3.34
CA LEU A 60 -6.18 12.79 -4.62
C LEU A 60 -5.21 13.51 -5.56
N ARG A 61 -4.26 12.76 -6.13
CA ARG A 61 -3.23 13.29 -7.03
C ARG A 61 -3.55 13.10 -8.51
N TYR A 62 -4.21 12.00 -8.87
CA TYR A 62 -4.49 11.65 -10.27
C TYR A 62 -5.99 11.49 -10.57
N VAL A 63 -6.78 11.17 -9.56
CA VAL A 63 -8.20 10.80 -9.73
C VAL A 63 -9.01 12.00 -10.20
N GLU A 64 -9.73 11.82 -11.31
CA GLU A 64 -10.67 12.78 -11.86
C GLU A 64 -12.09 12.59 -11.28
N ARG A 65 -12.98 13.55 -11.54
CA ARG A 65 -14.33 13.55 -10.95
C ARG A 65 -15.15 12.29 -11.28
N PRO A 66 -15.24 11.83 -12.55
CA PRO A 66 -16.02 10.64 -12.86
C PRO A 66 -15.49 9.38 -12.17
N GLU A 67 -14.16 9.22 -12.14
CA GLU A 67 -13.48 8.11 -11.47
C GLU A 67 -13.72 8.13 -9.97
N LYS A 68 -13.65 9.33 -9.35
CA LYS A 68 -13.96 9.49 -7.93
C LYS A 68 -15.37 9.02 -7.61
N THR A 69 -16.36 9.42 -8.41
CA THR A 69 -17.75 9.01 -8.22
C THR A 69 -17.91 7.49 -8.32
N GLN A 70 -17.25 6.84 -9.28
CA GLN A 70 -17.29 5.38 -9.42
C GLN A 70 -16.63 4.69 -8.22
N LEU A 71 -15.48 5.19 -7.77
CA LEU A 71 -14.77 4.66 -6.61
C LEU A 71 -15.59 4.79 -5.32
N GLU A 72 -16.20 5.94 -5.08
CA GLU A 72 -17.04 6.18 -3.90
C GLU A 72 -18.29 5.28 -3.88
N ALA A 73 -18.84 4.97 -5.05
CA ALA A 73 -20.00 4.07 -5.17
C ALA A 73 -19.65 2.59 -4.91
N ALA A 74 -18.40 2.17 -5.17
CA ALA A 74 -18.01 0.76 -5.14
C ALA A 74 -17.12 0.37 -3.95
N GLN A 75 -16.34 1.30 -3.39
CA GLN A 75 -15.31 0.96 -2.40
C GLN A 75 -15.91 0.62 -1.01
N ALA A 76 -15.36 -0.42 -0.40
CA ALA A 76 -15.62 -0.73 1.00
C ALA A 76 -14.63 0.00 1.94
N GLY A 77 -15.06 0.25 3.18
CA GLY A 77 -14.19 0.77 4.24
C GLY A 77 -13.24 -0.29 4.81
N LEU A 78 -12.22 0.18 5.53
CA LEU A 78 -11.33 -0.64 6.35
C LEU A 78 -12.02 -1.12 7.64
N GLY A 79 -11.46 -2.14 8.29
CA GLY A 79 -11.89 -2.61 9.60
C GLY A 79 -13.14 -3.50 9.58
N ARG A 80 -13.51 -4.03 8.41
CA ARG A 80 -14.68 -4.91 8.30
C ARG A 80 -14.45 -6.21 9.07
N PRO A 81 -15.44 -6.72 9.83
CA PRO A 81 -15.29 -7.94 10.61
C PRO A 81 -14.89 -9.16 9.76
N GLU A 82 -15.39 -9.27 8.53
CA GLU A 82 -15.03 -10.36 7.62
C GLU A 82 -13.63 -10.22 7.00
N ALA A 83 -13.05 -9.01 7.00
CA ALA A 83 -11.76 -8.73 6.39
C ALA A 83 -10.59 -9.08 7.33
N SER A 84 -10.38 -10.37 7.57
CA SER A 84 -9.33 -10.88 8.46
C SER A 84 -7.98 -11.09 7.79
N CYS A 85 -7.85 -10.84 6.49
CA CYS A 85 -6.59 -10.81 5.76
C CYS A 85 -6.24 -9.38 5.36
N ALA A 86 -4.95 -9.08 5.30
CA ALA A 86 -4.47 -7.79 4.83
C ALA A 86 -3.14 -7.91 4.10
N ALA A 87 -2.80 -6.86 3.37
CA ALA A 87 -1.50 -6.70 2.77
C ALA A 87 -1.00 -5.27 2.92
N LEU A 88 0.27 -5.14 3.29
CA LEU A 88 1.02 -3.90 3.21
C LEU A 88 2.02 -4.03 2.07
N ILE A 89 1.91 -3.15 1.08
CA ILE A 89 2.83 -3.07 -0.07
C ILE A 89 3.50 -1.69 -0.06
N PRO A 90 4.68 -1.55 0.57
CA PRO A 90 5.49 -0.35 0.47
C PRO A 90 6.14 -0.27 -0.91
N ILE A 91 6.01 0.89 -1.57
CA ILE A 91 6.44 1.10 -2.96
C ILE A 91 7.30 2.35 -3.05
N ARG A 92 8.45 2.25 -3.71
CA ARG A 92 9.28 3.39 -4.13
C ARG A 92 9.37 3.43 -5.65
N LYS A 93 9.11 4.59 -6.23
CA LYS A 93 9.32 4.86 -7.66
C LYS A 93 10.67 5.53 -7.89
N SER A 94 11.17 5.34 -9.10
CA SER A 94 12.47 5.85 -9.54
C SER A 94 12.49 7.38 -9.65
N ALA A 95 13.69 7.97 -9.64
CA ALA A 95 13.86 9.39 -9.90
C ALA A 95 13.24 9.82 -11.23
N ALA A 96 13.37 8.98 -12.27
CA ALA A 96 12.78 9.23 -13.59
C ALA A 96 11.26 9.46 -13.52
N TRP A 97 10.54 8.73 -12.66
CA TRP A 97 9.11 8.97 -12.45
C TRP A 97 8.84 10.35 -11.84
N TRP A 98 9.68 10.77 -10.90
CA TRP A 98 9.49 12.03 -10.17
C TRP A 98 9.90 13.27 -10.96
N GLU A 99 10.72 13.12 -12.01
CA GLU A 99 11.03 14.18 -12.97
C GLU A 99 9.91 14.42 -14.00
N LEU A 100 9.01 13.44 -14.19
CA LEU A 100 7.86 13.59 -15.07
C LEU A 100 6.90 14.66 -14.54
N THR A 101 6.34 15.42 -15.49
CA THR A 101 5.27 16.36 -15.21
C THR A 101 4.02 15.63 -14.69
N GLN A 102 3.10 16.40 -14.10
CA GLN A 102 1.85 15.85 -13.59
C GLN A 102 0.99 15.19 -14.69
N GLU A 103 0.98 15.78 -15.89
CA GLU A 103 0.26 15.26 -17.05
C GLU A 103 0.87 13.92 -17.52
N GLU A 104 2.19 13.86 -17.69
CA GLU A 104 2.88 12.63 -18.10
C GLU A 104 2.64 11.49 -17.10
N ARG A 105 2.72 11.77 -15.79
CA ARG A 105 2.42 10.77 -14.75
C ARG A 105 0.96 10.30 -14.80
N ARG A 106 0.01 11.22 -15.04
CA ARG A 106 -1.42 10.87 -15.14
C ARG A 106 -1.69 9.98 -16.36
N ARG A 107 -1.07 10.30 -17.50
CA ARG A 107 -1.15 9.50 -18.73
C ARG A 107 -0.65 8.07 -18.49
N ILE A 108 0.52 7.91 -17.88
CA ILE A 108 1.05 6.57 -17.56
C ILE A 108 0.16 5.84 -16.56
N PHE A 109 -0.26 6.53 -15.50
CA PHE A 109 -1.07 5.95 -14.42
C PHE A 109 -2.42 5.40 -14.90
N GLU A 110 -3.13 6.10 -15.79
CA GLU A 110 -4.49 5.67 -16.18
C GLU A 110 -4.69 5.43 -17.67
N GLU A 111 -4.22 6.31 -18.54
CA GLU A 111 -4.46 6.15 -19.98
C GLU A 111 -3.72 4.93 -20.54
N GLN A 112 -2.54 4.63 -20.00
CA GLN A 112 -1.72 3.49 -20.42
C GLN A 112 -1.86 2.28 -19.48
N SER A 113 -1.87 2.52 -18.17
CA SER A 113 -1.86 1.44 -17.17
C SER A 113 -3.25 1.07 -16.64
N HIS A 114 -4.26 1.91 -16.89
CA HIS A 114 -5.64 1.69 -16.41
C HIS A 114 -5.72 1.37 -14.92
N HIS A 115 -4.91 2.04 -14.09
CA HIS A 115 -4.76 1.70 -12.68
C HIS A 115 -6.12 1.70 -11.95
N ILE A 116 -6.96 2.71 -12.18
CA ILE A 116 -8.29 2.81 -11.59
C ILE A 116 -9.24 1.86 -12.30
N ALA A 117 -9.37 1.96 -13.62
CA ALA A 117 -10.37 1.20 -14.38
C ALA A 117 -10.20 -0.32 -14.23
N ALA A 118 -8.96 -0.83 -14.31
CA ALA A 118 -8.66 -2.25 -14.15
C ALA A 118 -8.86 -2.73 -12.70
N SER A 119 -8.70 -1.84 -11.72
CA SER A 119 -8.85 -2.18 -10.30
C SER A 119 -10.30 -2.13 -9.80
N LEU A 120 -11.21 -1.44 -10.50
CA LEU A 120 -12.61 -1.27 -10.08
C LEU A 120 -13.33 -2.61 -9.86
N GLN A 121 -13.04 -3.62 -10.68
CA GLN A 121 -13.67 -4.95 -10.61
C GLN A 121 -13.36 -5.72 -9.30
N TYR A 122 -12.32 -5.33 -8.56
CA TYR A 122 -11.97 -5.96 -7.29
C TYR A 122 -12.67 -5.30 -6.09
N LEU A 123 -13.43 -4.23 -6.31
CA LEU A 123 -14.29 -3.60 -5.31
C LEU A 123 -15.68 -4.26 -5.33
N PRO A 124 -16.36 -4.45 -4.19
CA PRO A 124 -15.98 -4.05 -2.82
C PRO A 124 -15.15 -5.12 -2.06
N MET A 125 -14.73 -6.19 -2.73
CA MET A 125 -14.07 -7.33 -2.10
C MET A 125 -12.75 -6.96 -1.43
N ILE A 126 -12.01 -6.03 -2.04
CA ILE A 126 -10.73 -5.51 -1.54
C ILE A 126 -10.93 -4.06 -1.07
N ALA A 127 -10.85 -3.83 0.25
CA ALA A 127 -10.77 -2.48 0.78
C ALA A 127 -9.32 -1.97 0.67
N ARG A 128 -9.12 -0.67 0.47
CA ARG A 128 -7.79 -0.09 0.28
C ARG A 128 -7.63 1.26 0.95
N GLN A 129 -6.41 1.58 1.34
CA GLN A 129 -5.99 2.91 1.75
C GLN A 129 -4.57 3.17 1.27
N LEU A 130 -4.34 4.35 0.71
CA LEU A 130 -3.03 4.81 0.27
C LEU A 130 -2.48 5.83 1.27
N TYR A 131 -1.21 5.68 1.63
CA TYR A 131 -0.47 6.65 2.41
C TYR A 131 0.76 7.13 1.64
N HIS A 132 1.00 8.44 1.64
CA HIS A 132 2.17 9.07 1.04
C HIS A 132 3.26 9.25 2.09
N CYS A 133 4.49 8.89 1.75
CA CYS A 133 5.62 8.98 2.69
C CYS A 133 6.93 9.51 2.09
N ARG A 134 7.00 9.74 0.76
CA ARG A 134 8.15 10.37 0.10
C ARG A 134 8.60 11.67 0.78
N ASP A 135 7.66 12.59 0.99
CA ASP A 135 7.94 13.92 1.54
C ASP A 135 8.28 13.88 3.05
N LEU A 136 8.16 12.71 3.69
CA LEU A 136 8.58 12.48 5.08
C LEU A 136 10.04 12.00 5.18
N GLY A 137 10.73 11.79 4.05
CA GLY A 137 12.07 11.22 4.02
C GLY A 137 12.11 9.72 4.33
N GLU A 138 10.97 9.03 4.21
CA GLU A 138 10.87 7.58 4.41
C GLU A 138 11.55 6.83 3.25
N PRO A 139 11.97 5.56 3.44
CA PRO A 139 12.68 4.80 2.41
C PRO A 139 11.80 4.30 1.26
N PHE A 140 10.50 4.64 1.28
CA PHE A 140 9.49 4.35 0.27
C PHE A 140 8.70 5.64 -0.03
N ASP A 141 8.02 5.67 -1.17
CA ASP A 141 7.18 6.82 -1.56
C ASP A 141 5.73 6.65 -1.11
N PHE A 142 5.25 5.41 -1.13
CA PHE A 142 3.87 5.04 -0.81
C PHE A 142 3.84 3.82 0.11
N LEU A 143 2.84 3.79 0.99
CA LEU A 143 2.45 2.59 1.74
C LEU A 143 1.02 2.26 1.30
N ALA A 144 0.85 1.22 0.48
CA ALA A 144 -0.46 0.76 0.03
C ALA A 144 -0.95 -0.33 0.99
N TRP A 145 -2.09 -0.07 1.64
CA TRP A 145 -2.73 -0.97 2.59
C TRP A 145 -4.01 -1.55 1.99
N PHE A 146 -4.19 -2.86 2.12
CA PHE A 146 -5.35 -3.59 1.63
C PHE A 146 -5.92 -4.50 2.70
N GLU A 147 -7.25 -4.63 2.76
CA GLU A 147 -7.95 -5.56 3.64
C GLU A 147 -9.01 -6.33 2.87
N TYR A 148 -9.10 -7.63 3.12
CA TYR A 148 -10.01 -8.53 2.41
C TYR A 148 -10.34 -9.77 3.23
N ALA A 149 -11.45 -10.42 2.89
CA ALA A 149 -11.82 -11.69 3.49
C ALA A 149 -10.96 -12.84 2.92
N PRO A 150 -10.72 -13.93 3.67
CA PRO A 150 -9.89 -15.05 3.21
C PRO A 150 -10.32 -15.63 1.85
N GLN A 151 -11.64 -15.72 1.58
CA GLN A 151 -12.17 -16.21 0.31
C GLN A 151 -11.80 -15.32 -0.90
N ASN A 152 -11.41 -14.07 -0.66
CA ASN A 152 -11.01 -13.12 -1.69
C ASN A 152 -9.50 -13.05 -1.90
N ALA A 153 -8.71 -13.93 -1.26
CA ALA A 153 -7.25 -13.91 -1.37
C ALA A 153 -6.77 -14.07 -2.83
N LEU A 154 -7.37 -14.99 -3.60
CA LEU A 154 -7.00 -15.16 -5.02
C LEU A 154 -7.35 -13.94 -5.88
N PHE A 155 -8.46 -13.25 -5.59
CA PHE A 155 -8.79 -11.99 -6.26
C PHE A 155 -7.76 -10.91 -5.98
N PHE A 156 -7.23 -10.86 -4.75
CA PHE A 156 -6.18 -9.91 -4.40
C PHE A 156 -4.85 -10.23 -5.09
N GLU A 157 -4.46 -11.51 -5.15
CA GLU A 157 -3.25 -11.92 -5.88
C GLU A 157 -3.35 -11.57 -7.38
N ASP A 158 -4.53 -11.73 -7.97
CA ASP A 158 -4.80 -11.34 -9.35
C ASP A 158 -4.69 -9.82 -9.55
N LEU A 159 -5.31 -9.00 -8.68
CA LEU A 159 -5.16 -7.53 -8.70
C LEU A 159 -3.69 -7.11 -8.69
N VAL A 160 -2.91 -7.66 -7.76
CA VAL A 160 -1.49 -7.31 -7.62
C VAL A 160 -0.69 -7.74 -8.86
N LYS A 161 -1.00 -8.92 -9.42
CA LYS A 161 -0.37 -9.41 -10.66
C LYS A 161 -0.68 -8.51 -11.85
N VAL A 162 -1.94 -8.08 -12.02
CA VAL A 162 -2.37 -7.18 -13.09
C VAL A 162 -1.63 -5.86 -12.99
N LEU A 163 -1.59 -5.25 -11.80
CA LEU A 163 -0.89 -3.97 -11.60
C LEU A 163 0.62 -4.07 -11.85
N ARG A 164 1.27 -5.16 -11.40
CA ARG A 164 2.70 -5.40 -11.61
C ARG A 164 3.10 -5.56 -13.09
N ALA A 165 2.14 -5.86 -13.97
CA ALA A 165 2.37 -6.03 -15.40
C ALA A 165 2.20 -4.72 -16.20
N THR A 166 1.85 -3.62 -15.56
CA THR A 166 1.57 -2.33 -16.23
C THR A 166 2.82 -1.52 -16.55
N GLU A 167 2.68 -0.54 -17.45
CA GLU A 167 3.74 0.44 -17.74
C GLU A 167 4.13 1.25 -16.50
N GLU A 168 3.15 1.61 -15.64
CA GLU A 168 3.41 2.28 -14.37
C GLU A 168 4.42 1.52 -13.50
N TRP A 169 4.32 0.19 -13.46
CA TRP A 169 5.17 -0.63 -12.61
C TRP A 169 6.62 -0.71 -13.09
N THR A 170 6.91 -0.34 -14.34
CA THR A 170 8.29 -0.23 -14.83
C THR A 170 9.09 0.83 -14.07
N TYR A 171 8.41 1.85 -13.53
CA TYR A 171 9.02 2.92 -12.74
C TYR A 171 9.20 2.58 -11.26
N VAL A 172 8.64 1.47 -10.76
CA VAL A 172 8.87 1.00 -9.39
C VAL A 172 10.29 0.50 -9.27
N GLU A 173 11.05 0.91 -8.24
CA GLU A 173 12.42 0.46 -8.00
C GLU A 173 12.61 -0.28 -6.68
N ARG A 174 11.68 -0.11 -5.74
CA ARG A 174 11.63 -0.90 -4.51
C ARG A 174 10.19 -1.27 -4.18
N GLU A 175 9.95 -2.54 -3.95
CA GLU A 175 8.65 -3.06 -3.54
C GLU A 175 8.84 -4.27 -2.62
N VAL A 176 8.10 -4.27 -1.52
CA VAL A 176 8.05 -5.38 -0.57
C VAL A 176 6.61 -5.82 -0.40
N ASP A 177 6.39 -7.13 -0.40
CA ASP A 177 5.07 -7.70 -0.24
C ASP A 177 4.92 -8.30 1.16
N VAL A 178 4.15 -7.63 2.03
CA VAL A 178 3.89 -8.08 3.40
C VAL A 178 2.45 -8.57 3.49
N ARG A 179 2.26 -9.88 3.66
CA ARG A 179 0.94 -10.52 3.80
C ARG A 179 0.62 -10.76 5.27
N LEU A 180 -0.61 -10.48 5.67
CA LEU A 180 -1.03 -10.46 7.08
C LEU A 180 -2.37 -11.16 7.30
N VAL A 181 -2.54 -11.65 8.53
CA VAL A 181 -3.84 -12.07 9.06
C VAL A 181 -4.07 -11.44 10.42
N ARG A 182 -5.31 -11.05 10.69
CA ARG A 182 -5.68 -10.42 11.96
C ARG A 182 -5.57 -11.43 13.09
N GLU A 183 -4.94 -11.04 14.20
CA GLU A 183 -4.96 -11.87 15.41
C GLU A 183 -6.38 -11.85 16.00
N ILE A 184 -6.85 -13.03 16.42
CA ILE A 184 -8.16 -13.23 17.08
C ILE A 184 -7.96 -13.13 18.59
#